data_AF-A0A1I4PT21-F1
#
_entry.id   AF-A0A1I4PT21-F1
#
_cell.length_a   1.000
_cell.length_b   1.000
_cell.length_c   1.000
_cell.angle_alpha   90.00
_cell.angle_beta   90.00
_cell.angle_gamma   90.00
#
_symmetry.space_group_name_H-M   'P 1'
#
loop_
_entity.id
_entity.type
_entity.pdbx_description
1 polymer ?
#
loop_
_entity_poly.entity_id
_entity_poly.type
_entity_poly.pdbx_seq_one_letter_code
_entity_poly.pdbx_strand_id
1 'polypeptide(L)'
;MEIEQVAEMARAFAALPQSHRDFFDGLVADERAKDAKDKRIAKLRTMRDFQALDFILKDARRGMTIFDLDVHAVARGLVEAGFTREQPLAAPAFQDGVTYAKGDRVQVRGVVYECLNDGVTAFFHVFRGRDGRGVESTRITSPEWKVV
;
A
#
# COMPACT_ATOMS: atom_id res chain seq x y z
N MET A 1 -26.36 -3.68 -36.20
CA MET A 1 -26.92 -4.03 -34.88
C MET A 1 -26.18 -3.32 -33.75
N GLU A 2 -24.85 -3.44 -33.63
CA GLU A 2 -24.05 -2.70 -32.62
C GLU A 2 -24.14 -1.16 -32.76
N ILE A 3 -24.08 -0.63 -33.99
CA ILE A 3 -24.05 0.83 -34.23
C ILE A 3 -25.38 1.51 -33.87
N GLU A 4 -26.51 0.84 -34.10
CA GLU A 4 -27.83 1.36 -33.74
C GLU A 4 -28.04 1.36 -32.22
N GLN A 5 -27.57 0.32 -31.53
CA GLN A 5 -27.60 0.26 -30.07
C GLN A 5 -26.72 1.34 -29.44
N VAL A 6 -25.52 1.56 -29.97
CA VAL A 6 -24.63 2.64 -29.51
C VAL A 6 -25.25 4.01 -29.76
N ALA A 7 -25.90 4.22 -30.91
CA ALA A 7 -26.59 5.47 -31.22
C ALA A 7 -27.82 5.71 -30.32
N GLU A 8 -28.56 4.65 -29.99
CA GLU A 8 -29.72 4.72 -29.10
C GLU A 8 -29.29 4.98 -27.65
N MET A 9 -28.22 4.34 -27.19
CA MET A 9 -27.60 4.63 -25.88
C MET A 9 -27.07 6.07 -25.81
N ALA A 10 -26.45 6.58 -26.88
CA ALA A 10 -25.97 7.96 -26.93
C ALA A 10 -27.13 8.98 -26.86
N ARG A 11 -28.27 8.69 -27.51
CA ARG A 11 -29.48 9.52 -27.41
C ARG A 11 -30.10 9.46 -26.01
N ALA A 12 -30.19 8.28 -25.42
CA ALA A 12 -30.68 8.10 -24.06
C ALA A 12 -29.81 8.85 -23.04
N PHE A 13 -28.49 8.79 -23.22
CA PHE A 13 -27.52 9.53 -22.41
C PHE A 13 -27.65 11.05 -22.58
N ALA A 14 -27.81 11.52 -23.82
CA ALA A 14 -28.01 12.93 -24.10
C ALA A 14 -29.32 13.49 -23.52
N ALA A 15 -30.33 12.65 -23.36
CA ALA A 15 -31.61 13.01 -22.74
C ALA A 15 -31.58 13.06 -21.20
N LEU A 16 -30.48 12.64 -20.56
CA LEU A 16 -30.35 12.71 -19.11
C LEU A 16 -30.21 14.16 -18.60
N PRO A 17 -30.65 14.43 -17.36
CA PRO A 17 -30.33 15.67 -16.65
C PRO A 17 -28.81 15.90 -16.58
N GLN A 18 -28.39 17.17 -16.60
CA GLN A 18 -26.97 17.55 -16.61
C GLN A 18 -26.18 16.89 -15.47
N SER A 19 -26.72 16.86 -14.26
CA SER A 19 -26.08 16.25 -13.08
C SER A 19 -25.78 14.76 -13.26
N HIS A 20 -26.60 14.03 -14.01
CA HIS A 20 -26.36 12.61 -14.29
C HIS A 20 -25.31 12.44 -15.39
N ARG A 21 -25.27 13.33 -16.39
CA ARG A 21 -24.22 13.32 -17.42
C ARG A 21 -22.85 13.60 -16.81
N ASP A 22 -22.76 14.61 -15.95
CA ASP A 22 -21.53 14.97 -15.23
C ASP A 22 -21.03 13.80 -14.36
N PHE A 23 -21.94 13.05 -13.72
CA PHE A 23 -21.59 11.85 -12.97
C PHE A 23 -20.95 10.77 -13.84
N PHE A 24 -21.55 10.46 -14.99
CA PHE A 24 -21.00 9.46 -15.91
C PHE A 24 -19.71 9.92 -16.58
N ASP A 25 -19.60 11.20 -16.93
CA ASP A 25 -18.37 11.78 -17.47
C ASP A 25 -17.23 11.68 -16.44
N GLY A 26 -17.54 11.90 -15.16
CA GLY A 26 -16.61 11.65 -14.04
C GLY A 26 -16.17 10.18 -13.98
N LEU A 27 -17.11 9.24 -14.07
CA LEU A 27 -16.82 7.81 -14.04
C LEU A 27 -15.95 7.37 -15.23
N VAL A 28 -16.20 7.90 -16.43
CA VAL A 28 -15.38 7.65 -17.62
C VAL A 28 -13.99 8.26 -17.46
N ALA A 29 -13.87 9.46 -16.87
CA ALA A 29 -12.60 10.09 -16.60
C ALA A 29 -11.76 9.27 -15.59
N ASP A 30 -12.39 8.75 -14.54
CA ASP A 30 -11.75 7.90 -13.52
C ASP A 30 -11.24 6.59 -14.13
N GLU A 31 -12.05 5.92 -14.95
CA GLU A 31 -11.63 4.69 -15.63
C GLU A 31 -10.49 4.94 -16.64
N ARG A 32 -10.53 6.07 -17.35
CA ARG A 32 -9.41 6.48 -18.24
C ARG A 32 -8.14 6.77 -17.45
N ALA A 33 -8.25 7.40 -16.28
CA ALA A 33 -7.12 7.66 -15.41
C ALA A 33 -6.52 6.36 -14.87
N LYS A 34 -7.35 5.37 -14.54
CA LYS A 34 -6.94 4.04 -14.11
C LYS A 34 -6.22 3.27 -15.23
N ASP A 35 -6.78 3.24 -16.44
CA ASP A 35 -6.13 2.60 -17.60
C ASP A 35 -4.80 3.26 -17.95
N ALA A 36 -4.73 4.59 -17.91
CA ALA A 36 -3.47 5.32 -18.12
C ALA A 36 -2.42 4.96 -17.06
N LYS A 37 -2.83 4.80 -15.80
CA LYS A 37 -1.95 4.36 -14.71
C LYS A 37 -1.47 2.93 -14.93
N ASP A 38 -2.35 2.00 -15.27
CA ASP A 38 -2.01 0.59 -15.50
C ASP A 38 -1.03 0.44 -16.67
N LYS A 39 -1.23 1.20 -17.75
CA LYS A 39 -0.30 1.27 -18.89
C LYS A 39 1.06 1.84 -18.48
N ARG A 40 1.09 2.88 -17.64
CA ARG A 40 2.34 3.45 -17.10
C ARG A 40 3.10 2.41 -16.28
N ILE A 41 2.41 1.70 -15.38
CA ILE A 41 2.99 0.63 -14.56
C ILE A 41 3.55 -0.49 -15.45
N ALA A 42 2.78 -0.97 -16.41
CA ALA A 42 3.22 -2.00 -17.35
C ALA A 42 4.46 -1.57 -18.14
N LYS A 43 4.49 -0.31 -18.59
CA LYS A 43 5.65 0.26 -19.28
C LYS A 43 6.88 0.32 -18.36
N LEU A 44 6.73 0.80 -17.13
CA LEU A 44 7.84 0.87 -16.17
C LEU A 44 8.44 -0.51 -15.87
N ARG A 45 7.60 -1.54 -15.74
CA ARG A 45 8.04 -2.92 -15.46
C ARG A 45 8.72 -3.63 -16.62
N THR A 46 8.59 -3.12 -17.85
CA THR A 46 9.31 -3.66 -19.02
C THR A 46 10.65 -2.95 -19.25
N MET A 47 10.89 -1.83 -18.58
CA MET A 47 12.17 -1.11 -18.65
C MET A 47 13.24 -1.79 -17.81
N ARG A 48 14.51 -1.61 -18.20
CA ARG A 48 15.64 -1.90 -17.31
C ARG A 48 15.70 -0.88 -16.19
N ASP A 49 16.22 -1.26 -15.03
CA ASP A 49 16.20 -0.46 -13.81
C ASP A 49 16.67 0.99 -14.00
N PHE A 50 17.82 1.20 -14.67
CA PHE A 50 18.33 2.54 -14.96
C PHE A 50 17.40 3.37 -15.86
N GLN A 51 16.70 2.73 -16.79
CA GLN A 51 15.76 3.40 -17.69
C GLN A 51 14.47 3.77 -16.95
N ALA A 52 13.99 2.88 -16.07
CA ALA A 52 12.86 3.16 -15.19
C ALA A 52 13.17 4.33 -14.25
N LEU A 53 14.36 4.34 -13.62
CA LEU A 53 14.82 5.43 -12.75
C LEU A 53 14.88 6.77 -13.48
N ASP A 54 15.50 6.81 -14.66
CA ASP A 54 15.57 8.03 -15.48
C ASP A 54 14.17 8.52 -15.88
N PHE A 55 13.27 7.62 -16.27
CA PHE A 55 11.89 7.96 -16.57
C PHE A 55 11.17 8.58 -15.36
N ILE A 56 11.29 7.95 -14.19
CA ILE A 56 10.66 8.42 -12.94
C ILE A 56 11.18 9.81 -12.54
N LEU A 57 12.50 10.02 -12.62
CA LEU A 57 13.11 11.30 -12.25
C LEU A 57 12.70 12.42 -13.19
N LYS A 58 12.58 12.14 -14.49
CA LYS A 58 12.08 13.09 -15.48
C LYS A 58 10.62 13.44 -15.24
N ASP A 59 9.78 12.44 -14.97
CA ASP A 59 8.34 12.61 -14.71
C ASP A 59 8.07 13.38 -13.40
N ALA A 60 8.89 13.17 -12.38
CA ALA A 60 8.76 13.84 -11.08
C ALA A 60 9.35 15.26 -11.06
N ARG A 61 10.03 15.70 -12.11
CA ARG A 61 10.71 16.99 -12.15
C ARG A 61 9.72 18.10 -12.50
N ARG A 62 9.57 19.08 -11.60
CA ARG A 62 8.66 20.23 -11.73
C ARG A 62 9.36 21.51 -12.20
N GLY A 63 10.69 21.50 -12.32
CA GLY A 63 11.48 22.69 -12.64
C GLY A 63 12.90 22.36 -13.08
N MET A 64 13.70 23.41 -13.31
CA MET A 64 15.04 23.26 -13.89
C MET A 64 16.11 22.86 -12.87
N THR A 65 15.84 22.93 -11.56
CA THR A 65 16.83 22.62 -10.53
C THR A 65 16.64 21.23 -9.94
N ILE A 66 17.64 20.75 -9.20
CA ILE A 66 17.58 19.48 -8.48
C ILE A 66 16.59 19.53 -7.30
N PHE A 67 16.23 20.73 -6.83
CA PHE A 67 15.30 20.94 -5.72
C PHE A 67 13.84 20.95 -6.17
N ASP A 68 13.60 21.04 -7.49
CA ASP A 68 12.25 21.01 -8.06
C ASP A 68 11.75 19.57 -8.28
N LEU A 69 12.29 18.61 -7.54
CA LEU A 69 11.93 17.20 -7.64
C LEU A 69 10.80 16.88 -6.67
N ASP A 70 9.68 16.39 -7.20
CA ASP A 70 8.59 15.87 -6.39
C ASP A 70 8.97 14.50 -5.81
N VAL A 71 9.45 14.52 -4.57
CA VAL A 71 9.88 13.31 -3.85
C VAL A 71 8.74 12.29 -3.72
N HIS A 72 7.48 12.72 -3.61
CA HIS A 72 6.34 11.80 -3.56
C HIS A 72 6.06 11.16 -4.92
N ALA A 73 6.20 11.91 -6.02
CA ALA A 73 6.11 11.34 -7.36
C ALA A 73 7.23 10.33 -7.63
N VAL A 74 8.47 10.63 -7.19
CA VAL A 74 9.58 9.67 -7.27
C VAL A 74 9.27 8.39 -6.50
N ALA A 75 8.86 8.52 -5.23
CA ALA A 75 8.54 7.37 -4.39
C ALA A 75 7.43 6.49 -5.00
N ARG A 76 6.37 7.10 -5.55
CA ARG A 76 5.30 6.37 -6.26
C ARG A 76 5.85 5.67 -7.51
N GLY A 77 6.63 6.38 -8.33
CA GLY A 77 7.22 5.82 -9.54
C GLY A 77 8.10 4.61 -9.27
N LEU A 78 8.91 4.64 -8.20
CA LEU A 78 9.75 3.53 -7.78
C LEU A 78 8.92 2.29 -7.43
N VAL A 79 7.87 2.46 -6.61
CA VAL A 79 6.96 1.35 -6.24
C VAL A 79 6.27 0.77 -7.48
N GLU A 80 5.79 1.63 -8.38
CA GLU A 80 5.12 1.22 -9.62
C GLU A 80 6.06 0.42 -10.55
N ALA A 81 7.32 0.84 -10.64
CA ALA A 81 8.36 0.12 -11.38
C ALA A 81 8.84 -1.17 -10.69
N GLY A 82 8.36 -1.47 -9.47
CA GLY A 82 8.72 -2.69 -8.75
C GLY A 82 10.00 -2.57 -7.90
N PHE A 83 10.54 -1.36 -7.73
CA PHE A 83 11.55 -1.08 -6.71
C PHE A 83 10.85 -1.08 -5.34
N THR A 84 10.55 -2.26 -4.82
CA THR A 84 10.22 -2.41 -3.42
C THR A 84 11.46 -2.01 -2.64
N ARG A 85 11.33 -1.01 -1.74
CA ARG A 85 12.21 -0.99 -0.58
C ARG A 85 12.12 -2.39 0.00
N GLU A 86 13.25 -3.07 0.19
CA GLU A 86 13.31 -4.09 1.22
C GLU A 86 12.71 -3.40 2.44
N GLN A 87 11.46 -3.74 2.77
CA GLN A 87 10.88 -3.26 3.99
C GLN A 87 11.89 -3.65 5.07
N PRO A 88 12.16 -2.80 6.08
CA PRO A 88 12.70 -3.34 7.32
C PRO A 88 11.74 -4.47 7.66
N LEU A 89 12.26 -5.71 7.68
CA LEU A 89 11.47 -6.94 7.78
C LEU A 89 10.26 -6.64 8.63
N ALA A 90 9.05 -6.75 8.05
CA ALA A 90 7.82 -6.69 8.83
C ALA A 90 8.11 -7.45 10.12
N ALA A 91 8.00 -6.75 11.27
CA ALA A 91 8.40 -7.28 12.56
C ALA A 91 7.97 -8.75 12.58
N PRO A 92 8.90 -9.70 12.81
CA PRO A 92 8.62 -11.10 12.63
C PRO A 92 7.24 -11.47 13.16
N ALA A 93 6.58 -12.42 12.51
CA ALA A 93 5.50 -13.15 13.15
C ALA A 93 6.13 -13.93 14.33
N PHE A 94 6.40 -13.21 15.42
CA PHE A 94 6.84 -13.76 16.69
C PHE A 94 5.75 -14.69 17.19
N GLN A 95 6.12 -15.70 17.97
CA GLN A 95 5.16 -16.70 18.39
C GLN A 95 4.06 -16.01 19.21
N ASP A 96 2.83 -16.07 18.70
CA ASP A 96 1.67 -15.52 19.37
C ASP A 96 1.63 -16.05 20.81
N GLY A 97 1.61 -15.12 21.76
CA GLY A 97 1.58 -15.45 23.17
C GLY A 97 2.90 -15.72 23.87
N VAL A 98 4.03 -15.53 23.19
CA VAL A 98 5.33 -15.55 23.85
C VAL A 98 5.68 -14.16 24.38
N THR A 99 6.10 -14.09 25.63
CA THR A 99 6.69 -12.88 26.22
C THR A 99 8.19 -12.91 25.97
N TYR A 100 8.72 -11.82 25.43
CA TYR A 100 10.16 -11.66 25.21
C TYR A 100 10.73 -10.66 26.21
N ALA A 101 11.79 -11.06 26.89
CA ALA A 101 12.56 -10.20 27.77
C ALA A 101 13.67 -9.49 27.00
N LYS A 102 14.11 -8.34 27.50
CA LYS A 102 15.29 -7.66 26.95
C LYS A 102 16.52 -8.58 26.92
N GLY A 103 17.16 -8.66 25.76
CA GLY A 103 18.32 -9.52 25.51
C GLY A 103 17.95 -10.89 24.91
N ASP A 104 16.67 -11.24 24.83
CA ASP A 104 16.24 -12.46 24.16
C ASP A 104 16.61 -12.43 22.68
N ARG A 105 17.05 -13.58 22.17
CA ARG A 105 17.46 -13.73 20.77
C ARG A 105 16.55 -14.70 20.04
N VAL A 106 16.05 -14.29 18.88
CA VAL A 106 15.15 -15.09 18.05
C VAL A 106 15.70 -15.16 16.64
N GLN A 107 15.82 -16.36 16.09
CA GLN A 107 16.20 -16.56 14.69
C GLN A 107 14.93 -16.63 13.82
N VAL A 108 14.81 -15.72 12.86
CA VAL A 108 13.69 -15.67 11.92
C VAL A 108 14.25 -15.58 10.50
N ARG A 109 13.89 -16.57 9.67
CA ARG A 109 14.34 -16.64 8.26
C ARG A 109 15.87 -16.51 8.10
N GLY A 110 16.63 -17.10 9.03
CA GLY A 110 18.10 -17.09 9.01
C GLY A 110 18.76 -15.85 9.62
N VAL A 111 17.99 -14.83 10.01
CA VAL A 111 18.48 -13.61 10.67
C VAL A 111 18.22 -13.68 12.16
N VAL A 112 19.19 -13.26 12.99
CA VAL A 112 19.06 -13.23 14.46
C VAL A 112 18.63 -11.83 14.90
N TYR A 113 17.57 -11.76 15.69
CA TYR A 113 17.05 -10.53 16.28
C TYR A 113 17.27 -10.55 17.79
N GLU A 114 17.64 -9.42 18.38
CA GLU A 114 17.73 -9.22 19.83
C GLU A 114 16.66 -8.23 20.30
N CYS A 115 15.96 -8.61 21.37
CA CYS A 115 14.91 -7.82 22.01
C CYS A 115 15.53 -6.68 22.82
N LEU A 116 15.12 -5.43 22.59
CA LEU A 116 15.70 -4.25 23.22
C LEU A 116 14.94 -3.79 24.47
N ASN A 117 13.68 -4.20 24.62
CA ASN A 117 12.82 -3.89 25.76
C ASN A 117 11.92 -5.08 26.10
N ASP A 118 11.33 -5.09 27.30
CA ASP A 118 10.38 -6.13 27.65
C ASP A 118 9.06 -5.89 26.89
N GLY A 119 8.54 -6.93 26.22
CA GLY A 119 7.36 -6.80 25.37
C GLY A 119 6.53 -8.09 25.28
N VAL A 120 5.22 -7.92 25.10
CA VAL A 120 4.25 -9.02 24.96
C VAL A 120 3.71 -9.01 23.53
N THR A 121 3.92 -10.10 22.79
CA THR A 121 3.22 -10.34 21.50
C THR A 121 1.93 -11.12 21.80
N ALA A 122 0.79 -10.44 21.62
CA ALA A 122 -0.52 -10.72 22.22
C ALA A 122 -1.02 -12.18 22.18
N PHE A 123 -1.84 -12.56 23.17
CA PHE A 123 -2.85 -13.61 23.05
C PHE A 123 -4.24 -12.99 22.88
N PHE A 124 -5.08 -13.63 22.06
CA PHE A 124 -6.54 -13.54 22.18
C PHE A 124 -7.09 -14.94 22.44
N HIS A 125 -7.96 -15.07 23.46
CA HIS A 125 -9.09 -16.00 23.43
C HIS A 125 -10.26 -15.38 24.19
N VAL A 126 -11.36 -15.14 23.48
CA VAL A 126 -12.68 -14.76 24.00
C VAL A 126 -13.40 -16.02 24.48
N PHE A 127 -14.22 -15.98 25.55
CA PHE A 127 -15.61 -16.51 25.50
C PHE A 127 -16.55 -15.93 26.57
N ARG A 128 -17.82 -15.87 26.16
CA ARG A 128 -18.99 -15.15 26.69
C ARG A 128 -19.65 -15.80 27.91
N GLY A 129 -20.32 -14.99 28.72
CA GLY A 129 -21.35 -15.43 29.68
C GLY A 129 -22.10 -14.24 30.29
N ARG A 130 -23.37 -14.44 30.65
CA ARG A 130 -24.29 -13.46 31.26
C ARG A 130 -24.05 -13.30 32.78
N ASP A 131 -22.93 -13.84 33.29
CA ASP A 131 -22.72 -14.27 34.67
C ASP A 131 -21.67 -13.43 35.44
N GLY A 132 -21.04 -12.43 34.80
CA GLY A 132 -20.45 -11.31 35.53
C GLY A 132 -19.14 -11.50 36.34
N ARG A 133 -18.13 -12.25 35.85
CA ARG A 133 -16.71 -12.14 36.31
C ARG A 133 -15.76 -12.57 35.16
N GLY A 134 -14.66 -11.91 34.80
CA GLY A 134 -14.00 -10.67 35.23
C GLY A 134 -13.12 -10.09 34.09
N VAL A 135 -12.52 -8.93 34.37
CA VAL A 135 -11.76 -8.04 33.46
C VAL A 135 -10.26 -8.33 33.51
N GLU A 136 -9.55 -8.21 32.39
CA GLU A 136 -8.20 -7.61 32.33
C GLU A 136 -7.85 -7.17 30.89
N SER A 137 -7.30 -5.96 30.76
CA SER A 137 -6.85 -5.37 29.50
C SER A 137 -5.34 -5.26 29.53
N THR A 138 -4.67 -6.07 28.71
CA THR A 138 -3.21 -6.01 28.52
C THR A 138 -2.88 -4.89 27.55
N ARG A 139 -2.01 -3.96 27.96
CA ARG A 139 -1.44 -2.93 27.07
C ARG A 139 -0.39 -3.60 26.19
N ILE A 140 -0.68 -3.69 24.89
CA ILE A 140 0.25 -4.22 23.89
C ILE A 140 1.42 -3.23 23.76
N THR A 141 2.60 -3.61 24.23
CA THR A 141 3.86 -2.98 23.81
C THR A 141 4.52 -3.94 22.83
N SER A 142 4.59 -3.55 21.56
CA SER A 142 5.42 -4.27 20.59
C SER A 142 6.88 -4.12 21.04
N PRO A 143 7.62 -5.21 21.24
CA PRO A 143 9.02 -5.11 21.61
C PRO A 143 9.82 -4.39 20.51
N GLU A 144 10.80 -3.60 20.90
CA GLU A 144 11.79 -3.01 20.00
C GLU A 144 12.85 -4.05 19.67
N TRP A 145 13.24 -4.17 18.40
CA TRP A 145 14.13 -5.22 17.93
C TRP A 145 15.32 -4.67 17.15
N LYS A 146 16.48 -5.32 17.29
CA LYS A 146 17.69 -5.03 16.51
C LYS A 146 18.22 -6.31 15.86
N VAL A 147 18.70 -6.20 14.62
CA VAL A 147 19.44 -7.27 13.93
C VAL A 147 20.84 -7.39 14.52
N VAL A 148 21.26 -8.62 14.84
CA VAL A 148 22.59 -8.96 15.38
C VAL A 148 23.47 -9.59 14.32
#